data_AF-A0A429ML49-F1
#
_entry.id   AF-A0A429ML49-F1
#
_cell.length_a   1.000
_cell.length_b   1.000
_cell.length_c   1.000
_cell.angle_alpha   90.00
_cell.angle_beta   90.00
_cell.angle_gamma   90.00
#
_symmetry.space_group_name_H-M   'P 1'
#
loop_
_entity.id
_entity.type
_entity.pdbx_description
1 polymer ?
#
loop_
_entity_poly.entity_id
_entity_poly.type
_entity_poly.pdbx_seq_one_letter_code
_entity_poly.pdbx_strand_id
1 'polypeptide(L)'
;FCSSLSKEQQDLWPVGEQYALEQLDQFIEQSVCHYKVERDFPHIQATSKLSPYLNIGILSIRQCLQALFRNQHGNFHLVNEGQQTWLDELLWREFYQHILFDFPHVSKHIPFKKDSQKIKWNHNPEHLTAWQTGQTGIPIVDAGMRQLLQTGWMHNRVRMITAMFLCKNLLIDWRIGEQWFMQHLIDGDLAANNGGWQWCASTGTDAVPYFRIFNPIAQSKKFDPEGEYIRQWIKELAHLDNKTIHEPYSSKSDLGLNYSKPIVDLKETRLKAIETFKNI
;
A
#
# COMPACT_ATOMS: atom_id res chain seq x y z
N PHE A 1 -9.59 25.42 -2.97
CA PHE A 1 -10.45 25.48 -1.78
C PHE A 1 -10.45 24.11 -1.13
N CYS A 2 -9.78 23.96 0.01
CA CYS A 2 -9.83 22.71 0.77
C CYS A 2 -11.23 22.65 1.38
N SER A 3 -12.10 21.79 0.86
CA SER A 3 -13.33 21.44 1.58
C SER A 3 -12.90 20.98 2.96
N SER A 4 -13.43 21.60 4.01
CA SER A 4 -13.18 21.17 5.39
C SER A 4 -13.41 19.66 5.48
N LEU A 5 -12.40 18.91 5.93
CA LEU A 5 -12.50 17.47 6.18
C LEU A 5 -13.74 17.19 7.02
N SER A 6 -14.48 16.15 6.69
CA SER A 6 -15.65 15.75 7.50
C SER A 6 -15.22 15.43 8.93
N LYS A 7 -16.13 15.57 9.89
CA LYS A 7 -15.84 15.22 11.29
C LYS A 7 -15.41 13.76 11.41
N GLU A 8 -16.06 12.86 10.68
CA GLU A 8 -15.68 11.44 10.62
C GLU A 8 -14.22 11.24 10.18
N GLN A 9 -13.76 11.99 9.17
CA GLN A 9 -12.36 11.93 8.72
C GLN A 9 -11.38 12.51 9.75
N GLN A 10 -11.79 13.52 10.51
CA GLN A 10 -10.98 14.07 11.61
C GLN A 10 -10.88 13.08 12.77
N ASP A 11 -11.98 12.41 13.11
CA ASP A 11 -12.05 11.42 14.18
C ASP A 11 -11.24 10.15 13.86
N LEU A 12 -10.94 9.87 12.58
CA LEU A 12 -10.02 8.79 12.16
C LEU A 12 -8.56 9.07 12.52
N TRP A 13 -8.16 10.35 12.60
CA TRP A 13 -6.78 10.76 12.86
C TRP A 13 -6.72 11.86 13.94
N PRO A 14 -7.04 11.54 15.20
CA PRO A 14 -6.96 12.50 16.28
C PRO A 14 -5.56 13.11 16.36
N VAL A 15 -5.49 14.43 16.51
CA VAL A 15 -4.25 15.19 16.61
C VAL A 15 -3.82 15.27 18.08
N GLY A 16 -2.54 15.01 18.35
CA GLY A 16 -1.94 15.23 19.66
C GLY A 16 -0.84 14.23 19.98
N GLU A 17 0.20 14.70 20.68
CA GLU A 17 1.32 13.86 21.14
C GLU A 17 0.84 12.73 22.06
N GLN A 18 -0.04 13.06 23.02
CA GLN A 18 -0.58 12.08 23.96
C GLN A 18 -1.27 10.91 23.23
N TYR A 19 -2.15 11.21 22.27
CA TYR A 19 -2.84 10.18 21.49
C TYR A 19 -1.86 9.29 20.71
N ALA A 20 -0.84 9.88 20.10
CA ALA A 20 0.15 9.12 19.35
C ALA A 20 1.02 8.21 20.25
N LEU A 21 1.38 8.70 21.45
CA LEU A 21 2.08 7.92 22.47
C LEU A 21 1.22 6.77 23.00
N GLU A 22 -0.05 7.00 23.30
CA GLU A 22 -1.00 5.98 23.74
C GLU A 22 -1.18 4.89 22.67
N GLN A 23 -1.29 5.27 21.39
CA GLN A 23 -1.34 4.30 20.29
C GLN A 23 -0.04 3.50 20.15
N LEU A 24 1.12 4.14 20.34
CA LEU A 24 2.41 3.46 20.34
C LEU A 24 2.48 2.43 21.47
N ASP A 25 2.13 2.82 22.69
CA ASP A 25 2.13 1.93 23.84
C ASP A 25 1.17 0.76 23.67
N GLN A 26 -0.07 1.03 23.21
CA GLN A 26 -1.05 0.00 22.92
C GLN A 26 -0.52 -1.01 21.89
N PHE A 27 0.09 -0.53 20.80
CA PHE A 27 0.66 -1.40 19.78
C PHE A 27 1.80 -2.27 20.33
N ILE A 28 2.71 -1.69 21.13
CA ILE A 28 3.83 -2.42 21.74
C ILE A 28 3.33 -3.47 22.75
N GLU A 29 2.30 -3.17 23.52
CA GLU A 29 1.79 -4.08 24.54
C GLU A 29 0.93 -5.21 23.96
N GLN A 30 0.14 -4.93 22.93
CA GLN A 30 -0.94 -5.83 22.48
C GLN A 30 -0.64 -6.53 21.15
N SER A 31 0.02 -5.84 20.21
CA SER A 31 0.07 -6.27 18.80
C SER A 31 1.47 -6.63 18.32
N VAL A 32 2.53 -6.04 18.87
CA VAL A 32 3.89 -6.17 18.31
C VAL A 32 4.38 -7.61 18.25
N CYS A 33 4.00 -8.45 19.21
CA CYS A 33 4.40 -9.86 19.26
C CYS A 33 3.80 -10.69 18.12
N HIS A 34 2.58 -10.37 17.68
CA HIS A 34 1.90 -11.01 16.55
C HIS A 34 2.16 -10.31 15.22
N TYR A 35 2.85 -9.17 15.23
CA TYR A 35 3.04 -8.31 14.05
C TYR A 35 3.54 -9.08 12.83
N LYS A 36 4.53 -9.97 12.99
CA LYS A 36 5.08 -10.75 11.87
C LYS A 36 4.01 -11.58 11.15
N VAL A 37 3.09 -12.19 11.89
CA VAL A 37 2.11 -13.13 11.34
C VAL A 37 0.84 -12.42 10.87
N GLU A 38 0.48 -11.28 11.46
CA GLU A 38 -0.80 -10.60 11.17
C GLU A 38 -0.68 -9.39 10.22
N ARG A 39 0.48 -8.73 10.12
CA ARG A 39 0.68 -7.47 9.37
C ARG A 39 0.31 -7.49 7.88
N ASP A 40 0.13 -8.68 7.33
CA ASP A 40 -0.15 -8.89 5.91
C ASP A 40 -1.65 -8.92 5.59
N PHE A 41 -2.51 -9.08 6.61
CA PHE A 41 -3.96 -9.24 6.46
C PHE A 41 -4.68 -7.90 6.67
N PRO A 42 -5.19 -7.23 5.60
CA PRO A 42 -5.73 -5.88 5.71
C PRO A 42 -7.06 -5.75 6.46
N HIS A 43 -7.78 -6.85 6.72
CA HIS A 43 -8.96 -6.85 7.58
C HIS A 43 -8.59 -6.84 9.08
N ILE A 44 -7.38 -7.28 9.43
CA ILE A 44 -6.90 -7.32 10.82
C ILE A 44 -6.27 -5.98 11.20
N GLN A 45 -6.63 -5.45 12.37
CA GLN A 45 -6.04 -4.24 12.93
C GLN A 45 -4.69 -4.55 13.62
N ALA A 46 -3.75 -5.10 12.87
CA ALA A 46 -2.47 -5.59 13.39
C ALA A 46 -1.29 -4.63 13.17
N THR A 47 -1.49 -3.52 12.44
CA THR A 47 -0.43 -2.52 12.20
C THR A 47 -0.56 -1.33 13.14
N SER A 48 0.56 -0.69 13.47
CA SER A 48 0.60 0.38 14.47
C SER A 48 -0.16 1.64 14.08
N LYS A 49 -0.42 1.86 12.77
CA LYS A 49 -1.04 3.08 12.22
C LYS A 49 -0.36 4.40 12.67
N LEU A 50 0.91 4.33 13.05
CA LEU A 50 1.69 5.49 13.50
C LEU A 50 2.31 6.31 12.35
N SER A 51 2.20 5.86 11.11
CA SER A 51 2.81 6.51 9.95
C SER A 51 2.45 8.00 9.78
N PRO A 52 1.20 8.47 10.06
CA PRO A 52 0.89 9.89 9.93
C PRO A 52 1.63 10.73 10.99
N TYR A 53 1.66 10.23 12.23
CA TYR A 53 2.31 10.88 13.38
C TYR A 53 3.83 10.93 13.26
N LEU A 54 4.43 9.88 12.70
CA LEU A 54 5.86 9.82 12.37
C LEU A 54 6.24 10.80 11.24
N ASN A 55 5.36 10.98 10.26
CA ASN A 55 5.61 11.84 9.11
C ASN A 55 5.64 13.33 9.49
N ILE A 56 4.68 13.77 10.31
CA ILE A 56 4.59 15.17 10.76
C ILE A 56 5.41 15.46 12.02
N GLY A 57 6.13 14.47 12.55
CA GLY A 57 7.04 14.63 13.68
C GLY A 57 6.38 14.74 15.05
N ILE A 58 5.11 14.35 15.19
CA ILE A 58 4.46 14.20 16.51
C ILE A 58 5.15 13.07 17.30
N LEU A 59 5.50 11.98 16.59
CA LEU A 59 6.35 10.93 17.13
C LEU A 59 7.71 10.95 16.43
N SER A 60 8.77 10.78 17.20
CA SER A 60 10.10 10.51 16.67
C SER A 60 10.34 8.99 16.56
N ILE A 61 11.14 8.60 15.58
CA ILE A 61 11.60 7.21 15.46
C ILE A 61 12.34 6.73 16.72
N ARG A 62 13.04 7.65 17.43
CA ARG A 62 13.73 7.33 18.69
C ARG A 62 12.74 6.95 19.80
N GLN A 63 11.58 7.61 19.88
CA GLN A 63 10.52 7.21 20.81
C GLN A 63 9.97 5.81 20.46
N CYS A 64 9.80 5.50 19.17
CA CYS A 64 9.42 4.16 18.73
C CYS A 64 10.45 3.09 19.15
N LEU A 65 11.75 3.35 18.96
CA LEU A 65 12.81 2.43 19.39
C LEU A 65 12.85 2.29 20.92
N GLN A 66 12.72 3.39 21.65
CA GLN A 66 12.66 3.36 23.12
C GLN A 66 11.47 2.56 23.63
N ALA A 67 10.28 2.73 23.03
CA ALA A 67 9.11 1.94 23.38
C ALA A 67 9.32 0.45 23.06
N LEU A 68 9.88 0.15 21.88
CA LEU A 68 10.15 -1.23 21.44
C LEU A 68 11.09 -1.99 22.38
N PHE A 69 12.07 -1.31 22.96
CA PHE A 69 13.08 -1.90 23.85
C PHE A 69 12.87 -1.56 25.33
N ARG A 70 11.71 -1.02 25.70
CA ARG A 70 11.40 -0.57 27.06
C ARG A 70 11.54 -1.69 28.08
N ASN A 71 10.97 -2.87 27.76
CA ASN A 71 11.02 -4.05 28.63
C ASN A 71 12.42 -4.67 28.73
N GLN A 72 13.31 -4.35 27.79
CA GLN A 72 14.71 -4.77 27.79
C GLN A 72 15.63 -3.73 28.43
N HIS A 73 15.07 -2.71 29.10
CA HIS A 73 15.80 -1.61 29.71
C HIS A 73 16.73 -0.88 28.72
N GLY A 74 16.30 -0.76 27.46
CA GLY A 74 17.07 -0.12 26.39
C GLY A 74 18.14 -1.00 25.75
N ASN A 75 18.31 -2.26 26.19
CA ASN A 75 19.19 -3.20 25.50
C ASN A 75 18.52 -3.66 24.19
N PHE A 76 19.25 -3.60 23.08
CA PHE A 76 18.78 -4.03 21.76
C PHE A 76 18.82 -5.55 21.60
N HIS A 77 18.16 -6.24 22.52
CA HIS A 77 17.93 -7.67 22.46
C HIS A 77 16.51 -7.94 21.97
N LEU A 78 16.40 -8.73 20.91
CA LEU A 78 15.12 -9.10 20.31
C LEU A 78 14.52 -10.28 21.08
N VAL A 79 13.28 -10.12 21.54
CA VAL A 79 12.59 -11.15 22.33
C VAL A 79 11.57 -11.96 21.53
N ASN A 80 11.14 -11.47 20.37
CA ASN A 80 10.29 -12.23 19.45
C ASN A 80 10.40 -11.71 18.01
N GLU A 81 9.91 -12.50 17.06
CA GLU A 81 10.02 -12.18 15.64
C GLU A 81 9.14 -11.00 15.20
N GLY A 82 8.03 -10.74 15.90
CA GLY A 82 7.17 -9.58 15.65
C GLY A 82 7.86 -8.26 15.99
N GLN A 83 8.59 -8.21 17.11
CA GLN A 83 9.45 -7.09 17.50
C GLN A 83 10.52 -6.81 16.44
N GLN A 84 11.24 -7.85 16.00
CA GLN A 84 12.22 -7.72 14.92
C GLN A 84 11.56 -7.21 13.63
N THR A 85 10.42 -7.79 13.25
CA THR A 85 9.73 -7.42 12.01
C THR A 85 9.27 -5.97 12.05
N TRP A 86 8.79 -5.46 13.19
CA TRP A 86 8.40 -4.05 13.30
C TRP A 86 9.60 -3.11 13.31
N LEU A 87 10.71 -3.51 13.94
CA LEU A 87 12.00 -2.79 13.83
C LEU A 87 12.44 -2.67 12.37
N ASP A 88 12.36 -3.75 11.60
CA ASP A 88 12.72 -3.74 10.18
C ASP A 88 11.88 -2.72 9.37
N GLU A 89 10.60 -2.54 9.71
CA GLU A 89 9.77 -1.51 9.07
C GLU A 89 10.19 -0.08 9.43
N LEU A 90 10.64 0.16 10.66
CA LEU A 90 11.24 1.43 11.04
C LEU A 90 12.57 1.65 10.29
N LEU A 91 13.35 0.59 10.08
CA LEU A 91 14.58 0.67 9.29
C LEU A 91 14.32 0.89 7.80
N TRP A 92 13.21 0.39 7.24
CA TRP A 92 12.78 0.73 5.88
C TRP A 92 12.51 2.23 5.71
N ARG A 93 11.93 2.89 6.73
CA ARG A 93 11.78 4.36 6.74
C ARG A 93 13.15 5.04 6.66
N GLU A 94 14.08 4.66 7.52
CA GLU A 94 15.44 5.25 7.52
C GLU A 94 16.17 4.99 6.20
N PHE A 95 16.07 3.77 5.66
CA PHE A 95 16.65 3.39 4.39
C PHE A 95 16.18 4.32 3.27
N TYR A 96 14.87 4.53 3.13
CA TYR A 96 14.37 5.43 2.09
C TYR A 96 14.81 6.88 2.29
N GLN A 97 14.92 7.36 3.54
CA GLN A 97 15.46 8.69 3.81
C GLN A 97 16.92 8.81 3.40
N HIS A 98 17.74 7.80 3.69
CA HIS A 98 19.15 7.75 3.27
C HIS A 98 19.28 7.71 1.75
N ILE A 99 18.45 6.91 1.07
CA ILE A 99 18.44 6.87 -0.41
C ILE A 99 18.11 8.25 -0.99
N LEU A 100 17.13 8.95 -0.42
CA LEU A 100 16.77 10.29 -0.88
C LEU A 100 17.91 11.29 -0.67
N PHE A 101 18.63 11.20 0.45
CA PHE A 101 19.77 12.04 0.78
C PHE A 101 20.98 11.77 -0.12
N ASP A 102 21.40 10.51 -0.26
CA ASP A 102 22.58 10.11 -1.03
C ASP A 102 22.35 10.20 -2.54
N PHE A 103 21.09 10.06 -2.98
CA PHE A 103 20.71 10.09 -4.39
C PHE A 103 19.62 11.13 -4.70
N PRO A 104 19.88 12.45 -4.57
CA PRO A 104 18.86 13.51 -4.73
C PRO A 104 18.20 13.61 -6.11
N HIS A 105 18.59 12.80 -7.08
CA HIS A 105 17.90 12.72 -8.36
C HIS A 105 16.57 11.95 -8.24
N VAL A 106 16.41 11.07 -7.24
CA VAL A 106 15.17 10.29 -7.05
C VAL A 106 13.97 11.17 -6.68
N SER A 107 14.20 12.32 -6.05
CA SER A 107 13.17 13.35 -5.80
C SER A 107 12.88 14.26 -6.99
N LYS A 108 13.57 14.07 -8.12
CA LYS A 108 13.40 14.87 -9.34
C LYS A 108 12.70 14.07 -10.44
N HIS A 109 11.86 13.11 -10.04
CA HIS A 109 11.14 12.18 -10.92
C HIS A 109 12.05 11.30 -11.80
N ILE A 110 13.33 11.17 -11.45
CA ILE A 110 14.29 10.29 -12.12
C ILE A 110 14.32 8.96 -11.35
N PRO A 111 14.12 7.81 -12.01
CA PRO A 111 14.20 6.52 -11.33
C PRO A 111 15.64 6.24 -10.90
N PHE A 112 15.80 5.51 -9.81
CA PHE A 112 17.10 5.08 -9.31
C PHE A 112 17.88 4.29 -10.37
N LYS A 113 17.21 3.30 -10.99
CA LYS A 113 17.72 2.57 -12.16
C LYS A 113 17.50 3.42 -13.41
N LYS A 114 18.48 4.25 -13.75
CA LYS A 114 18.39 5.23 -14.84
C LYS A 114 17.94 4.64 -16.19
N ASP A 115 18.31 3.40 -16.52
CA ASP A 115 17.88 2.72 -17.75
C ASP A 115 16.37 2.53 -17.85
N SER A 116 15.67 2.44 -16.70
CA SER A 116 14.21 2.36 -16.66
C SER A 116 13.52 3.66 -17.06
N GLN A 117 14.24 4.71 -17.47
CA GLN A 117 13.62 5.83 -18.18
C GLN A 117 13.19 5.46 -19.61
N LYS A 118 13.73 4.37 -20.16
CA LYS A 118 13.40 3.89 -21.50
C LYS A 118 12.05 3.14 -21.56
N ILE A 119 11.45 2.79 -20.40
CA ILE A 119 10.14 2.11 -20.35
C ILE A 119 9.13 2.93 -21.16
N LYS A 120 8.44 2.26 -22.08
CA LYS A 120 7.32 2.86 -22.80
C LYS A 120 6.03 2.62 -22.01
N TRP A 121 5.73 3.56 -21.12
CA TRP A 121 4.49 3.55 -20.35
C TRP A 121 3.28 3.80 -21.26
N ASN A 122 2.18 3.17 -20.91
CA ASN A 122 0.88 3.33 -21.55
C ASN A 122 0.23 4.64 -21.08
N HIS A 123 -0.31 5.41 -22.03
CA HIS A 123 -1.14 6.58 -21.74
C HIS A 123 -2.60 6.22 -21.99
N ASN A 124 -3.33 5.89 -20.94
CA ASN A 124 -4.75 5.57 -21.00
C ASN A 124 -5.49 6.27 -19.84
N PRO A 125 -6.10 7.45 -20.11
CA PRO A 125 -6.80 8.24 -19.09
C PRO A 125 -8.00 7.51 -18.46
N GLU A 126 -8.69 6.65 -19.22
CA GLU A 126 -9.84 5.89 -18.72
C GLU A 126 -9.40 4.85 -17.69
N HIS A 127 -8.34 4.08 -18.00
CA HIS A 127 -7.78 3.10 -17.06
C HIS A 127 -7.21 3.78 -15.81
N LEU A 128 -6.55 4.92 -15.97
CA LEU A 128 -6.06 5.71 -14.84
C LEU A 128 -7.21 6.16 -13.94
N THR A 129 -8.28 6.71 -14.53
CA THR A 129 -9.46 7.18 -13.79
C THR A 129 -10.15 6.01 -13.06
N ALA A 130 -10.31 4.86 -13.72
CA ALA A 130 -10.86 3.66 -13.12
C ALA A 130 -10.02 3.18 -11.92
N TRP A 131 -8.68 3.22 -12.02
CA TRP A 131 -7.80 2.94 -10.89
C TRP A 131 -7.96 3.97 -9.77
N GLN A 132 -7.88 5.26 -10.08
CA GLN A 132 -7.99 6.35 -9.11
C GLN A 132 -9.29 6.30 -8.29
N THR A 133 -10.40 5.91 -8.93
CA THR A 133 -11.75 5.89 -8.35
C THR A 133 -12.19 4.53 -7.80
N GLY A 134 -11.35 3.49 -7.91
CA GLY A 134 -11.69 2.15 -7.44
C GLY A 134 -12.85 1.51 -8.22
N GLN A 135 -12.77 1.57 -9.55
CA GLN A 135 -13.74 1.01 -10.50
C GLN A 135 -13.06 0.12 -11.56
N THR A 136 -11.95 -0.52 -11.20
CA THR A 136 -11.17 -1.40 -12.10
C THR A 136 -11.85 -2.74 -12.35
N GLY A 137 -12.83 -3.12 -11.52
CA GLY A 137 -13.44 -4.44 -11.54
C GLY A 137 -12.56 -5.54 -10.92
N ILE A 138 -11.45 -5.15 -10.28
CA ILE A 138 -10.59 -6.03 -9.50
C ILE A 138 -10.81 -5.72 -8.01
N PRO A 139 -11.59 -6.53 -7.27
CA PRO A 139 -12.12 -6.16 -5.96
C PRO A 139 -11.10 -5.67 -4.93
N ILE A 140 -9.94 -6.33 -4.82
CA ILE A 140 -8.90 -5.92 -3.85
C ILE A 140 -8.24 -4.59 -4.20
N VAL A 141 -8.11 -4.28 -5.51
CA VAL A 141 -7.56 -3.01 -5.97
C VAL A 141 -8.57 -1.91 -5.67
N ASP A 142 -9.83 -2.14 -6.03
CA ASP A 142 -10.91 -1.18 -5.81
C ASP A 142 -11.14 -0.91 -4.32
N ALA A 143 -11.10 -1.95 -3.48
CA ALA A 143 -11.20 -1.82 -2.03
C ALA A 143 -10.06 -0.97 -1.46
N GLY A 144 -8.83 -1.16 -1.95
CA GLY A 144 -7.68 -0.30 -1.62
C GLY A 144 -7.92 1.16 -1.97
N MET A 145 -8.32 1.43 -3.20
CA MET A 145 -8.51 2.80 -3.69
C MET A 145 -9.66 3.51 -2.97
N ARG A 146 -10.74 2.79 -2.63
CA ARG A 146 -11.82 3.33 -1.79
C ARG A 146 -11.39 3.57 -0.34
N GLN A 147 -10.60 2.67 0.25
CA GLN A 147 -10.01 2.90 1.57
C GLN A 147 -9.17 4.19 1.59
N LEU A 148 -8.31 4.38 0.59
CA LEU A 148 -7.48 5.56 0.44
C LEU A 148 -8.32 6.84 0.38
N LEU A 149 -9.32 6.87 -0.52
CA LEU A 149 -10.15 8.07 -0.71
C LEU A 149 -11.01 8.41 0.51
N GLN A 150 -11.52 7.39 1.22
CA GLN A 150 -12.40 7.61 2.36
C GLN A 150 -11.63 7.96 3.63
N THR A 151 -10.46 7.35 3.86
CA THR A 151 -9.72 7.46 5.13
C THR A 151 -8.43 8.25 5.04
N GLY A 152 -7.91 8.51 3.84
CA GLY A 152 -6.57 9.04 3.65
C GLY A 152 -5.45 8.04 3.95
N TRP A 153 -5.75 6.78 4.24
CA TRP A 153 -4.74 5.76 4.52
C TRP A 153 -5.06 4.48 3.76
N MET A 154 -4.03 3.70 3.45
CA MET A 154 -4.20 2.39 2.83
C MET A 154 -3.27 1.38 3.49
N HIS A 155 -3.75 0.16 3.71
CA HIS A 155 -2.93 -0.92 4.27
C HIS A 155 -1.71 -1.21 3.36
N ASN A 156 -0.51 -1.40 3.92
CA ASN A 156 0.72 -1.53 3.13
C ASN A 156 0.66 -2.65 2.08
N ARG A 157 0.15 -3.83 2.46
CA ARG A 157 -0.05 -4.94 1.50
C ARG A 157 -0.91 -4.52 0.31
N VAL A 158 -1.94 -3.71 0.56
CA VAL A 158 -2.87 -3.23 -0.47
C VAL A 158 -2.23 -2.11 -1.29
N ARG A 159 -1.41 -1.23 -0.69
CA ARG A 159 -0.56 -0.27 -1.44
C ARG A 159 0.32 -0.97 -2.47
N MET A 160 0.96 -2.08 -2.08
CA MET A 160 1.79 -2.86 -3.00
C MET A 160 0.95 -3.46 -4.16
N ILE A 161 -0.23 -4.00 -3.86
CA ILE A 161 -1.13 -4.60 -4.87
C ILE A 161 -1.62 -3.53 -5.85
N THR A 162 -2.12 -2.39 -5.35
CA THR A 162 -2.67 -1.31 -6.17
C THR A 162 -1.59 -0.64 -7.02
N ALA A 163 -0.40 -0.42 -6.45
CA ALA A 163 0.75 0.15 -7.16
C ALA A 163 1.25 -0.81 -8.26
N MET A 164 1.42 -2.10 -7.96
CA MET A 164 1.80 -3.09 -8.98
C MET A 164 0.76 -3.24 -10.08
N PHE A 165 -0.54 -3.20 -9.73
CA PHE A 165 -1.59 -3.24 -10.74
C PHE A 165 -1.48 -2.04 -11.70
N LEU A 166 -1.25 -0.83 -11.19
CA LEU A 166 -1.06 0.36 -12.03
C LEU A 166 0.15 0.22 -12.97
N CYS A 167 1.33 -0.08 -12.43
CA CYS A 167 2.57 -0.06 -13.22
C CYS A 167 2.84 -1.34 -14.02
N LYS A 168 2.22 -2.48 -13.68
CA LYS A 168 2.44 -3.77 -14.35
C LYS A 168 1.21 -4.28 -15.10
N ASN A 169 -0.01 -4.12 -14.59
CA ASN A 169 -1.20 -4.55 -15.34
C ASN A 169 -1.71 -3.45 -16.28
N LEU A 170 -1.81 -2.21 -15.81
CA LEU A 170 -2.23 -1.09 -16.65
C LEU A 170 -1.07 -0.49 -17.46
N LEU A 171 0.17 -0.81 -17.07
CA LEU A 171 1.42 -0.30 -17.64
C LEU A 171 1.49 1.23 -17.63
N ILE A 172 0.85 1.87 -16.65
CA ILE A 172 0.84 3.34 -16.49
C ILE A 172 2.09 3.76 -15.70
N ASP A 173 2.63 4.94 -16.03
CA ASP A 173 3.82 5.49 -15.35
C ASP A 173 3.59 5.62 -13.83
N TRP A 174 4.48 5.00 -13.07
CA TRP A 174 4.45 4.96 -11.61
C TRP A 174 4.44 6.36 -10.98
N ARG A 175 4.99 7.38 -11.64
CA ARG A 175 5.01 8.77 -11.16
C ARG A 175 3.60 9.35 -11.02
N ILE A 176 2.68 8.93 -11.87
CA ILE A 176 1.27 9.36 -11.83
C ILE A 176 0.60 8.79 -10.57
N GLY A 177 0.89 7.52 -10.27
CA GLY A 177 0.43 6.87 -9.04
C GLY A 177 1.08 7.46 -7.79
N GLU A 178 2.38 7.75 -7.83
CA GLU A 178 3.13 8.44 -6.78
C GLU A 178 2.49 9.78 -6.42
N GLN A 179 2.20 10.59 -7.43
CA GLN A 179 1.52 11.87 -7.26
C GLN A 179 0.12 11.69 -6.65
N TRP A 180 -0.67 10.72 -7.15
CA TRP A 180 -2.00 10.45 -6.63
C TRP A 180 -1.97 10.04 -5.15
N PHE A 181 -1.03 9.17 -4.77
CA PHE A 181 -0.83 8.77 -3.39
C PHE A 181 -0.44 9.96 -2.52
N MET A 182 0.49 10.80 -2.97
CA MET A 182 0.90 12.00 -2.22
C MET A 182 -0.25 12.99 -1.98
N GLN A 183 -1.21 13.07 -2.91
CA GLN A 183 -2.37 13.94 -2.79
C GLN A 183 -3.44 13.45 -1.80
N HIS A 184 -3.47 12.15 -1.50
CA HIS A 184 -4.55 11.53 -0.71
C HIS A 184 -4.06 10.89 0.59
N LEU A 185 -2.78 10.53 0.70
CA LEU A 185 -2.23 9.90 1.89
C LEU A 185 -2.04 10.92 3.02
N ILE A 186 -2.69 10.65 4.15
CA ILE A 186 -2.47 11.35 5.43
C ILE A 186 -1.05 11.14 5.95
N ASP A 187 -0.40 10.04 5.54
CA ASP A 187 1.00 9.71 5.82
C ASP A 187 1.91 9.93 4.60
N GLY A 188 1.55 10.84 3.69
CA GLY A 188 2.34 11.17 2.51
C GLY A 188 3.73 11.70 2.87
N ASP A 189 4.73 10.83 2.77
CA ASP A 189 6.16 11.14 2.91
C ASP A 189 6.88 10.91 1.57
N LEU A 190 7.71 11.87 1.14
CA LEU A 190 8.37 11.77 -0.17
C LEU A 190 9.27 10.54 -0.25
N ALA A 191 10.09 10.29 0.78
CA ALA A 191 11.06 9.21 0.75
C ALA A 191 10.36 7.84 0.69
N ALA A 192 9.43 7.57 1.62
CA ALA A 192 8.69 6.32 1.68
C ALA A 192 7.77 6.13 0.47
N ASN A 193 7.07 7.16 0.02
CA ASN A 193 6.18 7.07 -1.15
C ASN A 193 6.98 6.82 -2.43
N ASN A 194 8.02 7.62 -2.71
CA ASN A 194 8.88 7.43 -3.87
C ASN A 194 9.53 6.04 -3.86
N GLY A 195 10.10 5.66 -2.72
CA GLY A 195 10.73 4.36 -2.50
C GLY A 195 9.79 3.18 -2.78
N GLY A 196 8.58 3.21 -2.20
CA GLY A 196 7.56 2.18 -2.40
C GLY A 196 7.08 2.06 -3.85
N TRP A 197 6.87 3.20 -4.52
CA TRP A 197 6.49 3.21 -5.95
C TRP A 197 7.60 2.67 -6.84
N GLN A 198 8.85 3.11 -6.62
CA GLN A 198 9.99 2.61 -7.37
C GLN A 198 10.26 1.11 -7.11
N TRP A 199 10.01 0.64 -5.88
CA TRP A 199 10.06 -0.78 -5.55
C TRP A 199 9.03 -1.58 -6.36
N CYS A 200 7.76 -1.14 -6.41
CA CYS A 200 6.70 -1.82 -7.17
C CYS A 200 6.93 -1.77 -8.68
N ALA A 201 7.45 -0.65 -9.19
CA ALA A 201 7.70 -0.43 -10.61
C ALA A 201 8.96 -1.14 -11.12
N SER A 202 9.78 -1.73 -10.24
CA SER A 202 11.09 -2.32 -10.55
C SER A 202 12.15 -1.31 -10.99
N THR A 203 11.96 -0.03 -10.67
CA THR A 203 12.81 1.10 -11.07
C THR A 203 13.72 1.57 -9.94
N GLY A 204 13.50 1.11 -8.72
CA GLY A 204 14.22 1.53 -7.51
C GLY A 204 15.48 0.72 -7.17
N THR A 205 16.15 1.15 -6.10
CA THR A 205 17.15 0.38 -5.35
C THR A 205 16.48 -0.82 -4.66
N ASP A 206 17.10 -2.01 -4.73
CA ASP A 206 16.56 -3.28 -4.22
C ASP A 206 15.09 -3.55 -4.57
N ALA A 207 14.67 -3.01 -5.72
CA ALA A 207 13.31 -3.12 -6.20
C ALA A 207 12.99 -4.55 -6.61
N VAL A 208 11.71 -4.89 -6.54
CA VAL A 208 11.22 -6.20 -6.96
C VAL A 208 11.64 -6.50 -8.42
N PRO A 209 12.10 -7.73 -8.73
CA PRO A 209 12.47 -8.08 -10.10
C PRO A 209 11.31 -7.86 -11.08
N TYR A 210 11.59 -7.35 -12.28
CA TYR A 210 10.55 -6.91 -13.23
C TYR A 210 9.56 -8.00 -13.64
N PHE A 211 10.00 -9.26 -13.65
CA PHE A 211 9.17 -10.42 -13.99
C PHE A 211 8.26 -10.88 -12.84
N ARG A 212 8.47 -10.36 -11.62
CA ARG A 212 7.63 -10.65 -10.45
C ARG A 212 6.44 -9.69 -10.43
N ILE A 213 5.42 -10.04 -11.20
CA ILE A 213 4.14 -9.34 -11.25
C ILE A 213 3.15 -10.06 -10.32
N PHE A 214 2.55 -9.34 -9.38
CA PHE A 214 1.48 -9.89 -8.55
C PHE A 214 0.25 -10.19 -9.41
N ASN A 215 -0.37 -11.35 -9.18
CA ASN A 215 -1.75 -11.55 -9.61
C ASN A 215 -2.64 -10.99 -8.48
N PRO A 216 -3.39 -9.90 -8.68
CA PRO A 216 -4.20 -9.29 -7.64
C PRO A 216 -5.21 -10.25 -7.01
N ILE A 217 -5.81 -11.15 -7.79
CA ILE A 217 -6.79 -12.12 -7.29
C ILE A 217 -6.10 -13.14 -6.37
N ALA A 218 -4.91 -13.62 -6.75
CA ALA A 218 -4.15 -14.55 -5.92
C ALA A 218 -3.65 -13.87 -4.62
N GLN A 219 -3.25 -12.60 -4.69
CA GLN A 219 -2.91 -11.81 -3.48
C GLN A 219 -4.13 -11.62 -2.59
N SER A 220 -5.29 -11.30 -3.18
CA SER A 220 -6.54 -11.13 -2.45
C SER A 220 -6.94 -12.40 -1.70
N LYS A 221 -6.98 -13.54 -2.39
CA LYS A 221 -7.31 -14.84 -1.76
C LYS A 221 -6.32 -15.25 -0.65
N LYS A 222 -5.06 -14.81 -0.74
CA LYS A 222 -4.04 -15.12 0.27
C LYS A 222 -4.18 -14.26 1.52
N PHE A 223 -4.41 -12.97 1.36
CA PHE A 223 -4.34 -11.98 2.44
C PHE A 223 -5.70 -11.51 2.94
N ASP A 224 -6.77 -11.84 2.22
CA ASP A 224 -8.15 -11.57 2.62
C ASP A 224 -9.00 -12.81 2.32
N PRO A 225 -8.69 -13.99 2.86
CA PRO A 225 -9.26 -15.28 2.41
C PRO A 225 -10.78 -15.37 2.50
N GLU A 226 -11.40 -14.60 3.39
CA GLU A 226 -12.86 -14.54 3.57
C GLU A 226 -13.51 -13.31 2.91
N GLY A 227 -12.69 -12.47 2.27
CA GLY A 227 -13.14 -11.25 1.62
C GLY A 227 -13.57 -10.14 2.58
N GLU A 228 -13.29 -10.23 3.87
CA GLU A 228 -13.77 -9.26 4.88
C GLU A 228 -13.36 -7.83 4.54
N TYR A 229 -12.11 -7.64 4.12
CA TYR A 229 -11.62 -6.33 3.69
C TYR A 229 -12.37 -5.85 2.45
N ILE A 230 -12.62 -6.73 1.47
CA ILE A 230 -13.43 -6.37 0.30
C ILE A 230 -14.87 -6.01 0.71
N ARG A 231 -15.54 -6.79 1.59
CA ARG A 231 -16.90 -6.48 2.08
C ARG A 231 -16.95 -5.14 2.82
N GLN A 232 -15.87 -4.78 3.49
CA GLN A 232 -15.77 -3.50 4.18
C GLN A 232 -15.84 -2.32 3.19
N TRP A 233 -15.10 -2.38 2.08
CA TRP A 233 -14.93 -1.24 1.17
C TRP A 233 -15.78 -1.30 -0.11
N ILE A 234 -16.26 -2.48 -0.48
CA ILE A 234 -17.08 -2.75 -1.67
C ILE A 234 -18.42 -3.33 -1.23
N LYS A 235 -19.30 -2.46 -0.74
CA LYS A 235 -20.60 -2.85 -0.16
C LYS A 235 -21.48 -3.59 -1.14
N GLU A 236 -21.40 -3.25 -2.42
CA GLU A 236 -22.13 -3.91 -3.50
C GLU A 236 -21.75 -5.39 -3.69
N LEU A 237 -20.55 -5.82 -3.25
CA LEU A 237 -20.12 -7.23 -3.29
C LEU A 237 -20.27 -7.95 -1.94
N ALA A 238 -20.74 -7.26 -0.90
CA ALA A 238 -20.73 -7.77 0.46
C ALA A 238 -21.62 -9.00 0.72
N HIS A 239 -22.48 -9.36 -0.23
CA HIS A 239 -23.37 -10.52 -0.19
C HIS A 239 -22.80 -11.78 -0.84
N LEU A 240 -21.69 -11.67 -1.60
CA LEU A 240 -21.10 -12.81 -2.31
C LEU A 240 -20.46 -13.81 -1.35
N ASP A 241 -20.26 -15.07 -1.74
CA ASP A 241 -19.49 -16.02 -0.94
C ASP A 241 -17.98 -15.71 -0.95
N ASN A 242 -17.25 -16.29 -0.01
CA ASN A 242 -15.81 -16.06 0.19
C ASN A 242 -14.96 -16.41 -1.05
N LYS A 243 -15.43 -17.29 -1.93
CA LYS A 243 -14.68 -17.67 -3.14
C LYS A 243 -14.95 -16.70 -4.28
N THR A 244 -16.21 -16.33 -4.49
CA THR A 244 -16.65 -15.49 -5.62
C THR A 244 -16.31 -14.01 -5.43
N ILE A 245 -16.25 -13.52 -4.17
CA ILE A 245 -15.99 -12.10 -3.87
C ILE A 245 -14.67 -11.57 -4.44
N HIS A 246 -13.67 -12.43 -4.64
CA HIS A 246 -12.35 -12.06 -5.18
C HIS A 246 -12.33 -11.90 -6.71
N GLU A 247 -13.27 -12.53 -7.40
CA GLU A 247 -13.31 -12.60 -8.86
C GLU A 247 -14.77 -12.80 -9.33
N PRO A 248 -15.63 -11.78 -9.13
CA PRO A 248 -17.08 -11.94 -9.25
C PRO A 248 -17.55 -12.37 -10.65
N TYR A 249 -16.76 -12.05 -11.68
CA TYR A 249 -17.06 -12.34 -13.08
C TYR A 249 -16.39 -13.61 -13.63
N SER A 250 -15.74 -14.41 -12.78
CA SER A 250 -15.13 -15.68 -13.21
C SER A 250 -16.15 -16.77 -13.55
N SER A 251 -17.35 -16.70 -12.99
CA SER A 251 -18.42 -17.66 -13.26
C SER A 251 -19.15 -17.33 -14.56
N LYS A 252 -19.64 -18.36 -15.27
CA LYS A 252 -20.44 -18.18 -16.49
C LYS A 252 -21.86 -17.66 -16.23
N SER A 253 -22.30 -17.67 -14.98
CA SER A 253 -23.59 -17.12 -14.57
C SER A 253 -23.49 -15.60 -14.49
N ASP A 254 -24.39 -14.90 -15.19
CA ASP A 254 -24.57 -13.48 -14.98
C ASP A 254 -25.18 -13.25 -13.60
N LEU A 255 -24.37 -12.66 -12.70
CA LEU A 255 -24.78 -12.37 -11.33
C LEU A 255 -25.56 -11.05 -11.23
N GLY A 256 -25.73 -10.30 -12.32
CA GLY A 256 -26.48 -9.03 -12.31
C GLY A 256 -25.90 -7.98 -11.36
N LEU A 257 -24.58 -8.00 -11.16
CA LEU A 257 -23.91 -7.18 -10.15
C LEU A 257 -23.84 -5.72 -10.57
N ASN A 258 -24.15 -4.83 -9.63
CA ASN A 258 -23.90 -3.39 -9.78
C ASN A 258 -22.44 -3.05 -9.41
N TYR A 259 -21.48 -3.66 -10.11
CA TYR A 259 -20.04 -3.50 -9.90
C TYR A 259 -19.31 -3.54 -11.25
N SER A 260 -18.22 -2.81 -11.43
CA SER A 260 -17.53 -2.76 -12.74
C SER A 260 -16.98 -4.13 -13.16
N LYS A 261 -17.10 -4.47 -14.44
CA LYS A 261 -16.36 -5.62 -15.02
C LYS A 261 -14.86 -5.31 -15.05
N PRO A 262 -13.97 -6.33 -15.01
CA PRO A 262 -12.54 -6.12 -15.08
C PRO A 262 -12.16 -5.32 -16.34
N ILE A 263 -11.47 -4.20 -16.15
CA ILE A 263 -11.05 -3.31 -17.25
C ILE A 263 -9.92 -3.91 -18.11
N VAL A 264 -9.28 -4.98 -17.63
CA VAL A 264 -8.19 -5.68 -18.31
C VAL A 264 -8.20 -7.17 -18.00
N ASP A 265 -7.68 -7.97 -18.93
CA ASP A 265 -7.30 -9.36 -18.66
C ASP A 265 -5.94 -9.42 -17.94
N LEU A 266 -5.91 -10.02 -16.75
CA LEU A 266 -4.70 -10.07 -15.92
C LEU A 266 -3.60 -10.96 -16.50
N LYS A 267 -3.94 -11.97 -17.31
CA LYS A 267 -2.98 -12.87 -17.93
C LYS A 267 -2.30 -12.19 -19.11
N GLU A 268 -3.08 -11.54 -19.99
CA GLU A 268 -2.57 -10.80 -21.14
C GLU A 268 -1.71 -9.61 -20.69
N THR A 269 -2.18 -8.82 -19.73
CA THR A 269 -1.44 -7.65 -19.23
C THR A 269 -0.13 -8.04 -18.55
N ARG A 270 -0.12 -9.15 -17.80
CA ARG A 270 1.13 -9.70 -17.23
C ARG A 270 2.17 -9.99 -18.31
N LEU A 271 1.78 -10.65 -19.40
CA LEU A 271 2.70 -10.98 -20.49
C LEU A 271 3.23 -9.71 -21.16
N LYS A 272 2.34 -8.77 -21.48
CA LYS A 272 2.68 -7.48 -22.08
C LYS A 272 3.68 -6.69 -21.24
N ALA A 273 3.50 -6.67 -19.91
CA ALA A 273 4.45 -6.01 -19.03
C ALA A 273 5.81 -6.71 -19.02
N ILE A 274 5.87 -8.04 -18.89
CA ILE A 274 7.14 -8.77 -18.93
C ILE A 274 7.91 -8.45 -20.23
N GLU A 275 7.22 -8.44 -21.37
CA GLU A 275 7.80 -8.09 -22.66
C GLU A 275 8.31 -6.64 -22.68
N THR A 276 7.51 -5.69 -22.20
CA THR A 276 7.90 -4.27 -22.14
C THR A 276 9.17 -4.07 -21.30
N PHE A 277 9.24 -4.70 -20.13
CA PHE A 277 10.40 -4.57 -19.23
C PHE A 277 11.64 -5.32 -19.73
N LYS A 278 11.48 -6.38 -20.53
CA LYS A 278 12.59 -7.15 -21.11
C LYS A 278 13.34 -6.36 -22.21
N ASN A 279 12.67 -5.40 -22.84
CA ASN A 279 13.20 -4.63 -23.97
C ASN A 279 13.97 -3.35 -23.53
N ILE A 280 14.34 -3.26 -22.26
CA ILE A 280 14.98 -2.09 -21.61
C ILE A 280 16.39 -2.48 -21.19
#